data_AF-A0A2N1HHX4-F1
#
_entry.id   AF-A0A2N1HHX4-F1
#
_cell.length_a   1.000
_cell.length_b   1.000
_cell.length_c   1.000
_cell.angle_alpha   90.00
_cell.angle_beta   90.00
_cell.angle_gamma   90.00
#
_symmetry.space_group_name_H-M   'P 1'
#
loop_
_entity.id
_entity.type
_entity.pdbx_description
1 polymer ?
#
loop_
_entity_poly.entity_id
_entity_poly.type
_entity_poly.pdbx_seq_one_letter_code
_entity_poly.pdbx_strand_id
1 'polypeptide(L)'
;MTVGFCSCVAYFSQLFFPVNQALVLSRIDLYIKHRDIFLKHLELLHKLIEKVEDSSVNESELLNARLVDDMFPFNVQAKIATNFALRACCPLSGKEYKELEGDIDSFCGLKTYVVTAIDYINKLSEPTLEQLNINVQDTAGFKEISMPASEYMSSFVLPNFFFHISMVYAIAKNNGVSVTKGDFDGIHQYPKGFSWEA
;
A
#
# COMPACT_ATOMS: atom_id res chain seq x y z
N MET A 1 -6.95 -48.03 47.70
CA MET A 1 -7.65 -47.68 46.44
C MET A 1 -7.78 -46.17 46.40
N THR A 2 -6.89 -45.50 45.68
CA THR A 2 -6.98 -44.07 45.41
C THR A 2 -6.89 -43.93 43.89
N VAL A 3 -8.03 -43.60 43.29
CA VAL A 3 -8.19 -43.53 41.83
C VAL A 3 -7.80 -42.13 41.39
N GLY A 4 -6.80 -42.04 40.50
CA GLY A 4 -6.28 -40.79 39.97
C GLY A 4 -7.26 -40.12 39.00
N PHE A 5 -7.67 -38.90 39.32
CA PHE A 5 -8.34 -37.97 38.41
C PHE A 5 -7.38 -36.80 38.14
N CYS A 6 -6.47 -36.92 37.16
CA CYS A 6 -5.71 -35.75 36.67
C CYS A 6 -4.99 -36.00 35.32
N SER A 7 -5.71 -36.27 34.23
CA SER A 7 -5.06 -36.36 32.90
C SER A 7 -5.86 -35.80 31.72
N CYS A 8 -7.16 -35.52 31.86
CA CYS A 8 -7.96 -35.07 30.72
C CYS A 8 -7.84 -33.55 30.43
N VAL A 9 -7.58 -32.72 31.45
CA VAL A 9 -7.48 -31.25 31.29
C VAL A 9 -6.16 -30.82 30.63
N ALA A 10 -5.08 -31.59 30.80
CA ALA A 10 -3.76 -31.26 30.24
C ALA A 10 -3.64 -31.55 28.74
N TYR A 11 -4.45 -32.47 28.19
CA TYR A 11 -4.41 -32.80 26.76
C TYR A 11 -5.17 -31.78 25.90
N PHE A 12 -6.23 -31.19 26.44
CA PHE A 12 -6.99 -30.15 25.73
C PHE A 12 -6.22 -28.85 25.59
N SER A 13 -5.33 -28.50 26.52
CA SER A 13 -4.49 -27.31 26.37
C SER A 13 -3.42 -27.50 25.28
N GLN A 14 -2.78 -28.68 25.21
CA GLN A 14 -1.66 -28.95 24.28
C GLN A 14 -2.05 -29.00 22.79
N LEU A 15 -3.31 -29.27 22.44
CA LEU A 15 -3.78 -29.27 21.05
C LEU A 15 -4.22 -27.87 20.56
N PHE A 16 -4.63 -26.98 21.47
CA PHE A 16 -5.02 -25.60 21.11
C PHE A 16 -3.83 -24.64 21.00
N PHE A 17 -2.74 -24.89 21.73
CA PHE A 17 -1.50 -24.11 21.64
C PHE A 17 -0.89 -24.06 20.22
N PRO A 18 -0.67 -25.20 19.51
CA PRO A 18 -0.02 -25.17 18.19
C PRO A 18 -0.88 -24.53 17.09
N VAL A 19 -2.21 -24.67 17.17
CA VAL A 19 -3.13 -24.05 16.19
C VAL A 19 -3.15 -22.53 16.35
N ASN A 20 -3.19 -22.02 17.58
CA ASN A 20 -3.11 -20.58 17.82
C ASN A 20 -1.75 -20.01 17.41
N GLN A 21 -0.65 -20.72 17.65
CA GLN A 21 0.69 -20.26 17.27
C GLN A 21 0.87 -20.17 15.75
N ALA A 22 0.31 -21.12 14.99
CA ALA A 22 0.32 -21.10 13.53
C ALA A 22 -0.53 -19.95 12.95
N LEU A 23 -1.72 -19.70 13.50
CA LEU A 23 -2.56 -18.57 13.11
C LEU A 23 -1.93 -17.22 13.47
N VAL A 24 -1.20 -17.14 14.58
CA VAL A 24 -0.47 -15.94 15.01
C VAL A 24 0.68 -15.60 14.06
N LEU A 25 1.51 -16.58 13.69
CA LEU A 25 2.59 -16.38 12.71
C LEU A 25 2.04 -15.87 11.37
N SER A 26 0.88 -16.40 10.94
CA SER A 26 0.26 -16.00 9.68
C SER A 26 -0.12 -14.52 9.59
N ARG A 27 -0.47 -13.85 10.71
CA ARG A 27 -0.88 -12.44 10.71
C ARG A 27 0.30 -11.48 10.58
N ILE A 28 1.40 -11.77 11.27
CA ILE A 28 2.64 -10.98 11.19
C ILE A 28 3.23 -11.13 9.79
N ASP A 29 3.30 -12.36 9.26
CA ASP A 29 3.78 -12.63 7.91
C ASP A 29 2.94 -11.91 6.85
N LEU A 30 1.60 -11.94 7.00
CA LEU A 30 0.69 -11.24 6.10
C LEU A 30 0.93 -9.72 6.12
N TYR A 31 1.11 -9.14 7.31
CA TYR A 31 1.43 -7.72 7.45
C TYR A 31 2.74 -7.37 6.75
N ILE A 32 3.82 -8.09 7.08
CA ILE A 32 5.16 -7.87 6.49
C ILE A 32 5.03 -7.94 4.96
N LYS A 33 4.34 -8.96 4.46
CA LYS A 33 4.16 -9.15 3.02
C LYS A 33 3.44 -7.99 2.34
N HIS A 34 2.34 -7.50 2.92
CA HIS A 34 1.58 -6.39 2.35
C HIS A 34 2.31 -5.05 2.50
N ARG A 35 2.99 -4.81 3.63
CA ARG A 35 3.85 -3.63 3.82
C ARG A 35 4.92 -3.57 2.74
N ASP A 36 5.60 -4.70 2.48
CA ASP A 36 6.65 -4.77 1.47
C ASP A 36 6.09 -4.58 0.04
N ILE A 37 4.86 -5.02 -0.22
CA ILE A 37 4.15 -4.72 -1.48
C ILE A 37 3.92 -3.21 -1.60
N PHE A 38 3.41 -2.54 -0.56
CA PHE A 38 3.23 -1.08 -0.60
C PHE A 38 4.55 -0.35 -0.83
N LEU A 39 5.60 -0.68 -0.07
CA LEU A 39 6.94 -0.09 -0.23
C LEU A 39 7.47 -0.26 -1.66
N LYS A 40 7.44 -1.49 -2.18
CA LYS A 40 7.87 -1.77 -3.55
C LYS A 40 7.12 -0.92 -4.57
N HIS A 41 5.80 -0.80 -4.46
CA HIS A 41 5.00 -0.05 -5.42
C HIS A 41 5.08 1.47 -5.23
N LEU A 42 5.38 1.96 -4.03
CA LEU A 42 5.74 3.37 -3.82
C LEU A 42 7.10 3.71 -4.43
N GLU A 43 8.10 2.82 -4.33
CA GLU A 43 9.39 3.00 -5.02
C GLU A 43 9.23 3.02 -6.54
N LEU A 44 8.36 2.15 -7.09
CA LEU A 44 8.03 2.15 -8.51
C LEU A 44 7.25 3.42 -8.91
N LEU A 45 6.33 3.90 -8.07
CA LEU A 45 5.63 5.18 -8.26
C LEU A 45 6.64 6.34 -8.31
N HIS A 46 7.60 6.38 -7.38
CA HIS A 46 8.65 7.39 -7.36
C HIS A 46 9.45 7.39 -8.68
N LYS A 47 9.92 6.21 -9.12
CA LYS A 47 10.63 6.05 -10.40
C LYS A 47 9.78 6.42 -11.62
N LEU A 48 8.47 6.15 -11.56
CA LEU A 48 7.53 6.57 -12.60
C LEU A 48 7.46 8.10 -12.66
N ILE A 49 7.39 8.80 -11.51
CA ILE A 49 7.39 10.26 -11.47
C ILE A 49 8.70 10.83 -12.03
N GLU A 50 9.86 10.23 -11.72
CA GLU A 50 11.16 10.61 -12.35
C GLU A 50 11.12 10.45 -13.88
N LYS A 51 10.64 9.31 -14.37
CA LYS A 51 10.51 9.07 -15.82
C LYS A 51 9.57 10.07 -16.51
N VAL A 52 8.52 10.47 -15.81
CA VAL A 52 7.56 11.47 -16.27
C VAL A 52 8.19 12.87 -16.32
N GLU A 53 8.95 13.25 -15.30
CA GLU A 53 9.70 14.52 -15.25
C GLU A 53 10.74 14.61 -16.36
N ASP A 54 11.43 13.49 -16.66
CA ASP A 54 12.40 13.40 -17.76
C ASP A 54 11.75 13.38 -19.16
N SER A 55 10.41 13.31 -19.23
CA SER A 55 9.68 13.38 -20.50
C SER A 55 9.58 14.83 -20.99
N SER A 56 9.47 15.04 -22.31
CA SER A 56 9.39 16.39 -22.89
C SER A 56 8.01 17.07 -22.72
N VAL A 57 7.24 16.70 -21.69
CA VAL A 57 5.90 17.22 -21.40
C VAL A 57 5.99 18.39 -20.43
N ASN A 58 5.09 19.36 -20.54
CA ASN A 58 5.00 20.44 -19.57
C ASN A 58 4.60 19.91 -18.18
N GLU A 59 5.35 20.29 -17.15
CA GLU A 59 5.15 19.83 -15.77
C GLU A 59 3.72 20.08 -15.26
N SER A 60 3.25 21.33 -15.38
CA SER A 60 1.93 21.72 -14.88
C SER A 60 0.80 21.04 -15.66
N GLU A 61 0.94 20.90 -16.98
CA GLU A 61 -0.05 20.19 -17.79
C GLU A 61 -0.18 18.73 -17.36
N LEU A 62 0.93 18.03 -17.15
CA LEU A 62 0.88 16.62 -16.82
C LEU A 62 0.47 16.36 -15.36
N LEU A 63 0.93 17.16 -14.40
CA LEU A 63 0.50 17.03 -12.99
C LEU A 63 -1.01 17.22 -12.85
N ASN A 64 -1.61 18.12 -13.65
CA ASN A 64 -3.04 18.41 -13.66
C ASN A 64 -3.85 17.54 -14.63
N ALA A 65 -3.20 16.65 -15.40
CA ALA A 65 -3.87 15.82 -16.39
C ALA A 65 -4.80 14.78 -15.73
N ARG A 66 -5.93 14.53 -16.38
CA ARG A 66 -6.95 13.55 -15.96
C ARG A 66 -7.16 12.50 -17.05
N LEU A 67 -7.66 11.34 -16.65
CA LEU A 67 -8.10 10.31 -17.60
C LEU A 67 -9.57 10.49 -18.00
N VAL A 68 -10.39 10.97 -17.05
CA VAL A 68 -11.81 11.29 -17.22
C VAL A 68 -12.07 12.58 -16.44
N ASP A 69 -12.95 13.46 -16.95
CA ASP A 69 -13.16 14.81 -16.42
C ASP A 69 -13.51 14.86 -14.92
N ASP A 70 -14.26 13.87 -14.42
CA ASP A 70 -14.69 13.78 -13.01
C ASP A 70 -13.74 12.97 -12.12
N MET A 71 -12.67 12.39 -12.67
CA MET A 71 -11.64 11.68 -11.91
C MET A 71 -10.49 12.61 -11.51
N PHE A 72 -9.89 12.38 -10.35
CA PHE A 72 -8.74 13.16 -9.86
C PHE A 72 -7.54 13.17 -10.84
N PRO A 73 -6.76 14.28 -10.87
CA PRO A 73 -5.61 14.43 -11.74
C PRO A 73 -4.38 13.65 -11.26
N PHE A 74 -3.36 13.52 -12.11
CA PHE A 74 -2.13 12.75 -11.88
C PHE A 74 -1.54 12.93 -10.48
N ASN A 75 -1.28 14.17 -10.06
CA ASN A 75 -0.64 14.46 -8.79
C ASN A 75 -1.50 14.04 -7.58
N VAL A 76 -2.80 14.27 -7.64
CA VAL A 76 -3.76 13.86 -6.61
C VAL A 76 -3.89 12.34 -6.56
N GLN A 77 -3.89 11.65 -7.70
CA GLN A 77 -3.89 10.17 -7.74
C GLN A 77 -2.64 9.60 -7.03
N ALA A 78 -1.46 10.18 -7.29
CA ALA A 78 -0.21 9.79 -6.63
C ALA A 78 -0.22 10.11 -5.12
N LYS A 79 -0.77 11.26 -4.72
CA LYS A 79 -0.99 11.61 -3.31
C LYS A 79 -1.90 10.60 -2.62
N ILE A 80 -3.03 10.26 -3.22
CA ILE A 80 -4.01 9.32 -2.63
C ILE A 80 -3.41 7.91 -2.51
N ALA A 81 -2.72 7.41 -3.55
CA ALA A 81 -2.01 6.13 -3.48
C ALA A 81 -1.02 6.10 -2.30
N THR A 82 -0.20 7.14 -2.17
CA THR A 82 0.75 7.28 -1.06
C THR A 82 0.05 7.28 0.31
N ASN A 83 -1.05 8.01 0.43
CA ASN A 83 -1.83 8.05 1.67
C ASN A 83 -2.52 6.73 2.00
N PHE A 84 -2.95 5.94 1.02
CA PHE A 84 -3.48 4.60 1.29
C PHE A 84 -2.42 3.68 1.89
N ALA A 85 -1.18 3.71 1.40
CA ALA A 85 -0.09 2.97 2.02
C ALA A 85 0.15 3.40 3.49
N LEU A 86 0.13 4.71 3.77
CA LEU A 86 0.25 5.23 5.14
C LEU A 86 -0.94 4.79 6.02
N ARG A 87 -2.18 4.87 5.52
CA ARG A 87 -3.39 4.41 6.22
C ARG A 87 -3.32 2.93 6.61
N ALA A 88 -2.73 2.08 5.76
CA ALA A 88 -2.48 0.67 6.11
C ALA A 88 -1.39 0.51 7.18
N CYS A 89 -0.26 1.20 7.06
CA CYS A 89 0.91 0.91 7.87
C CYS A 89 0.88 1.59 9.25
N CYS A 90 0.37 2.82 9.37
CA CYS A 90 0.34 3.57 10.63
C CYS A 90 -0.38 2.85 11.78
N PRO A 91 -1.69 2.50 11.66
CA PRO A 91 -2.44 1.95 12.78
C PRO A 91 -1.91 0.59 13.23
N LEU A 92 -1.36 -0.20 12.30
CA LEU A 92 -0.80 -1.52 12.59
C LEU A 92 0.48 -1.42 13.42
N SER A 93 1.25 -0.35 13.28
CA SER A 93 2.38 -0.03 14.16
C SER A 93 1.98 0.80 15.38
N GLY A 94 0.68 0.86 15.71
CA GLY A 94 0.15 1.60 16.86
C GLY A 94 0.28 3.12 16.73
N LYS A 95 0.34 3.64 15.51
CA LYS A 95 0.38 5.08 15.22
C LYS A 95 -0.95 5.52 14.63
N GLU A 96 -1.44 6.66 15.08
CA GLU A 96 -2.55 7.32 14.42
C GLU A 96 -2.12 7.80 13.02
N TYR A 97 -2.91 7.50 12.00
CA TYR A 97 -2.70 8.05 10.68
C TYR A 97 -2.99 9.56 10.69
N LYS A 98 -2.09 10.33 10.08
CA LYS A 98 -2.32 11.73 9.71
C LYS A 98 -1.95 11.87 8.25
N GLU A 99 -2.77 12.62 7.51
CA GLU A 99 -2.44 12.94 6.13
C GLU A 99 -1.09 13.64 6.09
N LEU A 100 -0.22 13.20 5.18
CA LEU A 100 1.07 13.84 4.99
C LEU A 100 0.86 15.22 4.37
N GLU A 101 1.53 16.23 4.93
CA GLU A 101 1.61 17.56 4.34
C GLU A 101 2.77 17.61 3.34
N GLY A 102 2.59 18.36 2.25
CA GLY A 102 3.65 18.58 1.27
C GLY A 102 3.13 19.16 -0.04
N ASP A 103 4.06 19.70 -0.83
CA ASP A 103 3.77 20.18 -2.19
C ASP A 103 3.56 18.99 -3.14
N ILE A 104 2.47 19.03 -3.91
CA ILE A 104 2.18 18.06 -4.97
C ILE A 104 2.02 18.74 -6.34
N ASP A 105 2.29 20.04 -6.42
CA ASP A 105 2.12 20.86 -7.63
C ASP A 105 3.44 21.04 -8.40
N SER A 106 4.50 20.35 -7.96
CA SER A 106 5.76 20.17 -8.69
C SER A 106 6.22 18.70 -8.65
N PHE A 107 6.99 18.25 -9.66
CA PHE A 107 7.59 16.92 -9.65
C PHE A 107 8.55 16.75 -8.47
N CYS A 108 9.31 17.80 -8.14
CA CYS A 108 10.19 17.81 -6.98
C CYS A 108 9.41 17.56 -5.69
N GLY A 109 8.34 18.33 -5.44
CA GLY A 109 7.47 18.19 -4.29
C GLY A 109 6.81 16.81 -4.23
N LEU A 110 6.23 16.35 -5.34
CA LEU A 110 5.53 15.07 -5.39
C LEU A 110 6.49 13.89 -5.16
N LYS A 111 7.71 13.92 -5.71
CA LYS A 111 8.75 12.92 -5.40
C LYS A 111 9.12 12.93 -3.93
N THR A 112 9.34 14.11 -3.34
CA THR A 112 9.62 14.26 -1.91
C THR A 112 8.46 13.72 -1.07
N TYR A 113 7.22 13.94 -1.47
CA TYR A 113 6.03 13.42 -0.80
C TYR A 113 6.05 11.88 -0.74
N VAL A 114 6.32 11.22 -1.88
CA VAL A 114 6.40 9.75 -1.95
C VAL A 114 7.59 9.21 -1.12
N VAL A 115 8.77 9.83 -1.24
CA VAL A 115 9.97 9.42 -0.47
C VAL A 115 9.74 9.58 1.03
N THR A 116 9.08 10.66 1.46
CA THR A 116 8.76 10.87 2.88
C THR A 116 7.88 9.75 3.42
N ALA A 117 6.90 9.27 2.65
CA ALA A 117 6.07 8.15 3.04
C ALA A 117 6.84 6.83 3.08
N ILE A 118 7.70 6.55 2.09
CA ILE A 118 8.58 5.37 2.06
C ILE A 118 9.47 5.35 3.32
N ASP A 119 10.18 6.45 3.58
CA ASP A 119 11.07 6.59 4.74
C ASP A 119 10.33 6.45 6.06
N TYR A 120 9.12 7.00 6.14
CA TYR A 120 8.27 6.88 7.32
C TYR A 120 7.86 5.42 7.56
N ILE A 121 7.35 4.73 6.53
CA ILE A 121 6.92 3.32 6.62
C ILE A 121 8.10 2.42 7.00
N ASN A 122 9.29 2.65 6.44
CA ASN A 122 10.50 1.89 6.77
C ASN A 122 10.95 2.07 8.23
N LYS A 123 10.64 3.20 8.86
CA LYS A 123 10.98 3.49 10.27
C LYS A 123 9.93 2.97 11.25
N LEU A 124 8.79 2.48 10.78
CA LEU A 124 7.77 1.91 11.65
C LEU A 124 8.30 0.62 12.29
N SER A 125 8.04 0.47 13.58
CA SER A 125 8.34 -0.76 14.29
C SER A 125 7.49 -1.92 13.77
N GLU A 126 8.05 -3.11 13.84
CA GLU A 126 7.28 -4.34 13.64
C GLU A 126 6.06 -4.35 14.58
N PRO A 127 4.86 -4.69 14.09
CA PRO A 127 3.66 -4.65 14.88
C PRO A 127 3.66 -5.78 15.92
N THR A 128 3.15 -5.49 17.11
CA THR A 128 2.86 -6.55 18.08
C THR A 128 1.61 -7.31 17.68
N LEU A 129 1.45 -8.53 18.20
CA LEU A 129 0.24 -9.31 17.97
C LEU A 129 -1.01 -8.60 18.50
N GLU A 130 -0.90 -7.91 19.63
CA GLU A 130 -1.98 -7.12 20.21
C GLU A 130 -2.43 -6.01 19.24
N GLN A 131 -1.48 -5.35 18.57
CA GLN A 131 -1.78 -4.32 17.57
C GLN A 131 -2.48 -4.91 16.35
N LEU A 132 -2.05 -6.09 15.88
CA LEU A 132 -2.69 -6.78 14.76
C LEU A 132 -4.09 -7.33 15.09
N ASN A 133 -4.44 -7.46 16.37
CA ASN A 133 -5.75 -7.91 16.84
C ASN A 133 -6.74 -6.76 17.06
N ILE A 134 -6.28 -5.52 17.00
CA ILE A 134 -7.14 -4.34 17.14
C ILE A 134 -7.81 -4.06 15.79
N ASN A 135 -9.10 -3.72 15.84
CA ASN A 135 -9.80 -3.22 14.67
C ASN A 135 -9.31 -1.82 14.33
N VAL A 136 -9.05 -1.59 13.05
CA VAL A 136 -8.79 -0.26 12.49
C VAL A 136 -10.12 0.41 12.19
N GLN A 137 -10.30 1.62 12.72
CA GLN A 137 -11.43 2.50 12.46
C GLN A 137 -11.06 3.48 11.35
N ASP A 138 -11.93 3.63 10.36
CA ASP A 138 -11.74 4.52 9.22
C ASP A 138 -13.10 4.90 8.60
N THR A 139 -13.08 5.77 7.59
CA THR A 139 -14.26 6.16 6.82
C THR A 139 -14.04 5.89 5.32
N ALA A 140 -14.94 5.09 4.73
CA ALA A 140 -15.01 4.79 3.31
C ALA A 140 -16.12 5.63 2.66
N GLY A 141 -15.77 6.82 2.17
CA GLY A 141 -16.75 7.78 1.66
C GLY A 141 -17.63 8.31 2.80
N PHE A 142 -18.90 7.90 2.84
CA PHE A 142 -19.83 8.25 3.93
C PHE A 142 -20.01 7.12 4.96
N LYS A 143 -19.33 5.99 4.78
CA LYS A 143 -19.49 4.80 5.61
C LYS A 143 -18.34 4.69 6.60
N GLU A 144 -18.65 4.80 7.90
CA GLU A 144 -17.73 4.36 8.94
C GLU A 144 -17.50 2.85 8.87
N ILE A 145 -16.24 2.45 8.98
CA ILE A 145 -15.80 1.06 8.99
C ILE A 145 -14.93 0.77 10.21
N SER A 146 -15.03 -0.45 10.73
CA SER A 146 -14.18 -0.98 11.78
C SER A 146 -13.83 -2.41 11.40
N MET A 147 -12.57 -2.63 10.99
CA MET A 147 -12.14 -3.90 10.39
C MET A 147 -10.91 -4.46 11.11
N PRO A 148 -10.75 -5.79 11.21
CA PRO A 148 -9.49 -6.39 11.67
C PRO A 148 -8.32 -5.91 10.80
N ALA A 149 -7.16 -5.66 11.40
CA ALA A 149 -5.98 -5.11 10.71
C ALA A 149 -5.64 -5.81 9.38
N SER A 150 -5.65 -7.14 9.37
CA SER A 150 -5.37 -7.95 8.17
C SER A 150 -6.40 -7.73 7.05
N GLU A 151 -7.68 -7.63 7.40
CA GLU A 151 -8.76 -7.41 6.44
C GLU A 151 -8.78 -5.96 5.95
N TYR A 152 -8.57 -5.00 6.85
CA TYR A 152 -8.43 -3.59 6.50
C TYR A 152 -7.31 -3.39 5.47
N MET A 153 -6.14 -3.97 5.71
CA MET A 153 -4.99 -3.85 4.81
C MET A 153 -5.23 -4.53 3.46
N SER A 154 -5.68 -5.78 3.46
CA SER A 154 -5.77 -6.60 2.23
C SER A 154 -7.05 -6.39 1.43
N SER A 155 -8.17 -6.09 2.09
CA SER A 155 -9.49 -6.02 1.44
C SER A 155 -9.96 -4.59 1.20
N PHE A 156 -9.56 -3.63 2.04
CA PHE A 156 -9.92 -2.24 1.85
C PHE A 156 -8.77 -1.42 1.26
N VAL A 157 -7.60 -1.40 1.89
CA VAL A 157 -6.50 -0.54 1.45
C VAL A 157 -5.87 -1.03 0.15
N LEU A 158 -5.50 -2.31 0.07
CA LEU A 158 -4.74 -2.83 -1.08
C LEU A 158 -5.44 -2.60 -2.43
N PRO A 159 -6.76 -2.84 -2.59
CA PRO A 159 -7.45 -2.57 -3.85
C PRO A 159 -7.49 -1.07 -4.18
N ASN A 160 -7.75 -0.22 -3.19
CA ASN A 160 -7.77 1.23 -3.39
C ASN A 160 -6.38 1.78 -3.75
N PHE A 161 -5.34 1.32 -3.06
CA PHE A 161 -3.96 1.64 -3.37
C PHE A 161 -3.63 1.34 -4.85
N PHE A 162 -3.92 0.11 -5.30
CA PHE A 162 -3.64 -0.27 -6.67
C PHE A 162 -4.53 0.43 -7.69
N PHE A 163 -5.77 0.76 -7.35
CA PHE A 163 -6.62 1.59 -8.19
C PHE A 163 -5.92 2.92 -8.50
N HIS A 164 -5.49 3.64 -7.47
CA HIS A 164 -4.83 4.94 -7.64
C HIS A 164 -3.46 4.83 -8.33
N ILE A 165 -2.63 3.83 -8.01
CA ILE A 165 -1.38 3.57 -8.76
C ILE A 165 -1.66 3.31 -10.25
N SER A 166 -2.71 2.56 -10.56
CA SER A 166 -3.11 2.28 -11.94
C SER A 166 -3.56 3.54 -12.67
N MET A 167 -4.25 4.46 -11.98
CA MET A 167 -4.64 5.75 -12.56
C MET A 167 -3.41 6.62 -12.86
N VAL A 168 -2.42 6.69 -11.97
CA VAL A 168 -1.16 7.40 -12.24
C VAL A 168 -0.47 6.84 -13.49
N TYR A 169 -0.35 5.51 -13.57
CA TYR A 169 0.23 4.83 -14.74
C TYR A 169 -0.54 5.13 -16.03
N ALA A 170 -1.87 5.02 -16.00
CA ALA A 170 -2.72 5.25 -17.16
C ALA A 170 -2.66 6.70 -17.64
N ILE A 171 -2.68 7.68 -16.73
CA ILE A 171 -2.57 9.10 -17.07
C ILE A 171 -1.21 9.39 -17.68
N ALA A 172 -0.11 8.86 -17.13
CA ALA A 172 1.23 9.01 -17.74
C ALA A 172 1.25 8.44 -19.17
N LYS A 173 0.71 7.23 -19.36
CA LYS A 173 0.66 6.60 -20.69
C LYS A 173 -0.21 7.38 -21.68
N ASN A 174 -1.34 7.92 -21.23
CA ASN A 174 -2.25 8.73 -22.05
C ASN A 174 -1.61 10.06 -22.50
N ASN A 175 -0.68 10.60 -21.71
CA ASN A 175 0.10 11.81 -22.05
C ASN A 175 1.40 11.49 -22.82
N GLY A 176 1.52 10.29 -23.40
CA GLY A 176 2.62 9.94 -24.28
C GLY A 176 3.92 9.53 -23.57
N VAL A 177 3.92 9.39 -22.23
CA VAL A 177 5.10 8.90 -21.51
C VAL A 177 5.33 7.43 -21.86
N SER A 178 6.57 7.09 -22.22
CA SER A 178 6.95 5.74 -22.65
C SER A 178 7.08 4.78 -21.46
N VAL A 179 5.93 4.35 -20.96
CA VAL A 179 5.80 3.35 -19.88
C VAL A 179 5.35 2.00 -20.41
N THR A 180 5.90 0.95 -19.80
CA THR A 180 5.59 -0.47 -20.04
C THR A 180 5.07 -1.10 -18.75
N LYS A 181 4.63 -2.36 -18.80
CA LYS A 181 4.14 -3.03 -17.58
C LYS A 181 5.23 -3.19 -16.51
N GLY A 182 6.51 -3.20 -16.92
CA GLY A 182 7.66 -3.24 -16.01
C GLY A 182 7.77 -2.02 -15.11
N ASP A 183 7.31 -0.85 -15.57
CA ASP A 183 7.27 0.38 -14.73
C ASP A 183 6.21 0.30 -13.63
N PHE A 184 5.24 -0.61 -13.76
CA PHE A 184 4.17 -0.80 -12.79
C PHE A 184 4.49 -1.88 -11.75
N ASP A 185 5.04 -3.03 -12.16
CA ASP A 185 5.29 -4.18 -11.26
C ASP A 185 6.77 -4.54 -11.04
N GLY A 186 7.70 -3.97 -11.82
CA GLY A 186 9.12 -4.30 -11.75
C GLY A 186 9.45 -5.76 -12.12
N ILE A 187 8.52 -6.48 -12.77
CA ILE A 187 8.68 -7.90 -13.15
C ILE A 187 8.71 -8.02 -14.67
N HIS A 188 7.76 -7.40 -15.36
CA HIS A 188 7.70 -7.47 -16.82
C HIS A 188 8.90 -6.78 -17.47
N GLN A 189 9.44 -7.38 -18.53
CA GLN A 189 10.54 -6.84 -19.32
C GLN A 189 10.19 -6.90 -20.80
N TYR A 190 10.50 -5.82 -21.52
CA TYR A 190 10.27 -5.70 -22.96
C TYR A 190 11.53 -5.15 -23.62
N PRO A 191 11.80 -5.51 -24.89
CA PRO A 191 12.87 -4.87 -25.66
C PRO A 191 12.67 -3.34 -25.72
N LYS A 192 13.77 -2.57 -25.75
CA LYS A 192 13.69 -1.12 -26.00
C LYS A 192 13.04 -0.88 -27.37
N GLY A 193 12.06 0.02 -27.43
CA GLY A 193 11.30 0.31 -28.65
C GLY A 193 10.19 -0.69 -28.98
N PHE A 194 9.87 -1.62 -28.08
CA PHE A 194 8.76 -2.56 -28.26
C PHE A 194 7.40 -1.84 -28.32
N SER A 195 6.57 -2.21 -29.31
CA SER A 195 5.17 -1.79 -29.47
C SER A 195 4.28 -3.02 -29.62
N TRP A 196 3.10 -3.00 -29.01
CA TRP A 196 2.10 -4.07 -29.11
C TRP A 196 1.36 -4.10 -30.46
N GLU A 197 1.32 -2.96 -31.14
CA GLU A 197 0.56 -2.75 -32.38
C GLU A 197 1.48 -2.32 -33.54
N ALA A 198 2.72 -2.80 -33.56
CA ALA A 198 3.61 -2.61 -34.72
C ALA A 198 3.02 -3.22 -36.00
#